data_AF-A0A1Z2KY05-F1
#
_entry.id   AF-A0A1Z2KY05-F1
#
_cell.length_a   1.000
_cell.length_b   1.000
_cell.length_c   1.000
_cell.angle_alpha   90.00
_cell.angle_beta   90.00
_cell.angle_gamma   90.00
#
_symmetry.space_group_name_H-M   'P 1'
#
loop_
_entity.id
_entity.type
_entity.pdbx_description
1 polymer ?
#
loop_
_entity_poly.entity_id
_entity_poly.type
_entity_poly.pdbx_seq_one_letter_code
_entity_poly.pdbx_strand_id
1 'polypeptide(L)'
;MSITALDIEVRLGRKIEGDEKPRVEAFITDASALVADYCGSRYREDSPGIRAVICAEVIRWLAVAPGIVSEKVGDVAVEFGSSATTQALSPAARTSLKRYRRKLGSIVLTREPDAPLR
;
A
#
# COMPACT_ATOMS: atom_id res chain seq x y z
N MET A 1 15.22 -4.22 5.92
CA MET A 1 15.36 -2.89 5.28
C MET A 1 13.99 -2.47 4.84
N SER A 2 13.47 -1.39 5.42
CA SER A 2 12.22 -0.74 5.01
C SER A 2 12.40 0.01 3.69
N ILE A 3 11.30 0.22 2.96
CA ILE A 3 11.28 0.94 1.68
C ILE A 3 11.48 2.43 1.92
N THR A 4 12.16 3.10 1.00
CA THR A 4 12.50 4.54 1.12
C THR A 4 12.12 5.33 -0.13
N ALA A 5 12.18 6.66 -0.05
CA ALA A 5 11.96 7.52 -1.21
C ALA A 5 12.91 7.18 -2.39
N LEU A 6 14.14 6.74 -2.11
CA LEU A 6 15.10 6.34 -3.13
C LEU A 6 14.59 5.15 -3.99
N ASP A 7 13.87 4.21 -3.37
CA ASP A 7 13.25 3.10 -4.11
C ASP A 7 12.20 3.58 -5.11
N ILE A 8 11.54 4.70 -4.81
CA ILE A 8 10.57 5.35 -5.68
C ILE A 8 11.28 6.14 -6.77
N GLU A 9 12.31 6.94 -6.44
CA GLU A 9 13.10 7.71 -7.41
C GLU A 9 13.66 6.82 -8.52
N VAL A 10 14.26 5.68 -8.15
CA VAL A 10 14.83 4.72 -9.09
C VAL A 10 13.76 4.19 -10.06
N ARG A 11 12.51 4.03 -9.60
CA ARG A 11 11.41 3.52 -10.44
C ARG A 11 10.71 4.61 -11.23
N LEU A 12 10.65 5.83 -10.70
CA LEU A 12 10.05 6.98 -11.39
C LEU A 12 10.98 7.53 -12.48
N GLY A 13 12.29 7.31 -12.35
CA GLY A 13 13.30 7.84 -13.28
C GLY A 13 13.57 9.34 -13.09
N ARG A 14 13.07 9.95 -12.01
CA ARG A 14 13.37 11.34 -11.61
C ARG A 14 13.56 11.43 -10.10
N LYS A 15 14.28 12.46 -9.67
CA LYS A 15 14.45 12.78 -8.24
C LYS A 15 13.16 13.33 -7.65
N ILE A 16 12.95 13.05 -6.37
CA ILE A 16 11.86 13.59 -5.57
C ILE A 16 12.42 14.73 -4.72
N GLU A 17 11.94 15.95 -4.96
CA GLU A 17 12.49 17.17 -4.35
C GLU A 17 11.42 17.97 -3.61
N GLY A 18 11.87 18.84 -2.69
CA GLY A 18 11.01 19.78 -1.97
C GLY A 18 9.81 19.13 -1.28
N ASP A 19 8.64 19.71 -1.49
CA ASP A 19 7.37 19.32 -0.85
C ASP A 19 6.84 17.96 -1.32
N GLU A 20 7.42 17.36 -2.38
CA GLU A 20 7.05 16.03 -2.84
C GLU A 20 7.58 14.94 -1.90
N LYS A 21 8.72 15.17 -1.24
CA LYS A 21 9.38 14.16 -0.41
C LYS A 21 8.55 13.72 0.82
N PRO A 22 8.03 14.62 1.67
CA PRO A 22 7.18 14.23 2.80
C PRO A 22 5.93 13.49 2.36
N ARG A 23 5.39 13.87 1.19
CA ARG A 23 4.22 13.23 0.59
C ARG A 23 4.51 11.79 0.16
N VAL A 24 5.66 11.55 -0.45
CA VAL A 24 6.11 10.20 -0.82
C VAL A 24 6.34 9.34 0.42
N GLU A 25 6.94 9.89 1.47
CA GLU A 25 7.16 9.18 2.73
C GLU A 25 5.83 8.79 3.41
N ALA A 26 4.83 9.68 3.40
CA ALA A 26 3.49 9.38 3.85
C ALA A 26 2.86 8.22 3.04
N PHE A 27 2.95 8.28 1.70
CA PHE A 27 2.44 7.21 0.84
C PHE A 27 3.16 5.88 1.04
N ILE A 28 4.46 5.88 1.30
CA ILE A 28 5.19 4.64 1.63
C ILE A 28 4.63 4.06 2.93
N THR A 29 4.37 4.88 3.93
CA THR A 29 3.81 4.46 5.22
C THR A 29 2.42 3.84 5.04
N ASP A 30 1.53 4.53 4.31
CA ASP A 30 0.17 4.06 4.05
C ASP A 30 0.15 2.75 3.25
N ALA A 31 0.96 2.66 2.18
CA ALA A 31 1.05 1.45 1.37
C ALA A 31 1.59 0.27 2.18
N SER A 32 2.59 0.52 3.03
CA SER A 32 3.16 -0.50 3.91
C SER A 32 2.14 -0.99 4.94
N ALA A 33 1.36 -0.08 5.53
CA ALA A 33 0.29 -0.41 6.47
C ALA A 33 -0.82 -1.26 5.80
N LEU A 34 -1.24 -0.90 4.58
CA LEU A 34 -2.23 -1.68 3.83
C LEU A 34 -1.73 -3.07 3.44
N VAL A 35 -0.46 -3.20 3.08
CA VAL A 35 0.16 -4.50 2.82
C VAL A 35 0.23 -5.33 4.11
N ALA A 36 0.59 -4.70 5.23
CA ALA A 36 0.63 -5.36 6.52
C ALA A 36 -0.74 -5.91 6.94
N ASP A 37 -1.79 -5.09 6.80
CA ASP A 37 -3.17 -5.50 7.05
C ASP A 37 -3.61 -6.65 6.12
N TYR A 38 -3.32 -6.53 4.82
CA TYR A 38 -3.72 -7.54 3.84
C TYR A 38 -3.01 -8.89 4.01
N CYS A 39 -1.70 -8.87 4.31
CA CYS A 39 -0.88 -10.07 4.41
C CYS A 39 -0.86 -10.68 5.82
N GLY A 40 -1.08 -9.87 6.86
CA GLY A 40 -0.89 -10.24 8.26
C GLY A 40 0.59 -10.45 8.61
N SER A 41 0.88 -11.26 9.63
CA SER A 41 2.23 -11.44 10.20
C SER A 41 3.17 -12.40 9.43
N ARG A 42 2.83 -12.84 8.21
CA ARG A 42 3.54 -13.94 7.51
C ARG A 42 4.42 -13.53 6.32
N TYR A 43 4.59 -12.24 6.05
CA TYR A 43 5.48 -11.79 4.98
C TYR A 43 6.76 -11.20 5.55
N ARG A 44 7.83 -11.26 4.74
CA ARG A 44 9.04 -10.48 5.01
C ARG A 44 8.95 -9.18 4.22
N GLU A 45 9.12 -8.06 4.90
CA GLU A 45 9.03 -6.73 4.29
C GLU A 45 10.08 -6.51 3.20
N ASP A 46 11.26 -7.10 3.37
CA ASP A 46 12.38 -7.06 2.42
C ASP A 46 12.18 -7.94 1.17
N SER A 47 11.11 -8.74 1.12
CA SER A 47 10.79 -9.58 -0.02
C SER A 47 10.65 -8.75 -1.30
N PRO A 48 11.33 -9.10 -2.41
CA PRO A 48 11.27 -8.33 -3.66
C PRO A 48 9.85 -8.09 -4.17
N GLY A 49 8.96 -9.07 -3.98
CA GLY A 49 7.56 -8.96 -4.38
C GLY A 49 6.76 -7.96 -3.56
N ILE A 50 7.06 -7.84 -2.26
CA ILE A 50 6.41 -6.89 -1.36
C ILE A 50 6.88 -5.48 -1.70
N ARG A 51 8.20 -5.31 -1.87
CA ARG A 51 8.81 -4.04 -2.31
C ARG A 51 8.23 -3.55 -3.63
N ALA A 52 8.10 -4.44 -4.62
CA ALA A 52 7.52 -4.09 -5.91
C ALA A 52 6.06 -3.61 -5.79
N VAL A 53 5.25 -4.26 -4.96
CA VAL A 53 3.84 -3.87 -4.76
C VAL A 53 3.73 -2.52 -4.07
N ILE A 54 4.47 -2.28 -2.99
CA ILE A 54 4.44 -1.00 -2.28
C ILE A 54 4.86 0.14 -3.21
N CYS A 55 5.95 -0.04 -3.97
CA CYS A 55 6.38 0.97 -4.92
C CYS A 55 5.34 1.23 -6.01
N ALA A 56 4.69 0.19 -6.55
CA ALA A 56 3.66 0.35 -7.57
C ALA A 56 2.44 1.14 -7.05
N GLU A 57 2.02 0.91 -5.80
CA GLU A 57 0.93 1.67 -5.18
C GLU A 57 1.30 3.13 -4.95
N VAL A 58 2.51 3.41 -4.43
CA VAL A 58 2.98 4.78 -4.22
C VAL A 58 3.02 5.56 -5.54
N ILE A 59 3.59 4.97 -6.60
CA ILE A 59 3.65 5.59 -7.93
C ILE A 59 2.23 5.84 -8.47
N ARG A 60 1.33 4.89 -8.29
CA ARG A 60 -0.07 5.03 -8.69
C ARG A 60 -0.77 6.17 -7.93
N TRP A 61 -0.54 6.32 -6.63
CA TRP A 61 -1.12 7.40 -5.84
C TRP A 61 -0.55 8.77 -6.19
N LEU A 62 0.75 8.85 -6.50
CA LEU A 62 1.36 10.07 -7.04
C LEU A 62 0.74 10.48 -8.38
N ALA A 63 0.37 9.52 -9.22
CA ALA A 63 -0.27 9.79 -10.51
C ALA A 63 -1.75 10.20 -10.38
N VAL A 64 -2.48 9.65 -9.41
CA VAL A 64 -3.94 9.89 -9.25
C VAL A 64 -4.23 11.13 -8.41
N ALA A 65 -3.33 11.48 -7.50
CA ALA A 65 -3.40 12.73 -6.78
C ALA A 65 -2.27 13.64 -7.30
N PRO A 66 -2.44 14.34 -8.45
CA PRO A 66 -1.73 15.60 -8.58
C PRO A 66 -2.11 16.42 -7.34
N GLY A 67 -1.17 17.14 -6.73
CA GLY A 67 -1.53 18.08 -5.66
C GLY A 67 -2.58 19.08 -6.17
N ILE A 68 -2.97 20.06 -5.35
CA ILE A 68 -3.65 21.24 -5.90
C ILE A 68 -2.68 21.91 -6.87
N VAL A 69 -2.76 21.52 -8.15
CA VAL A 69 -2.03 22.10 -9.25
C VAL A 69 -3.04 23.03 -9.90
N SER A 70 -3.01 24.30 -9.50
CA SER A 70 -3.69 25.35 -10.23
C SER A 70 -2.85 25.63 -11.47
N GLU A 71 -3.29 25.12 -12.61
CA GLU A 71 -2.74 25.51 -13.90
C GLU A 71 -3.63 26.59 -14.49
N LYS A 72 -3.05 27.76 -14.77
CA LYS A 72 -3.73 28.88 -15.42
C LYS A 72 -3.27 28.92 -16.87
N VAL A 73 -4.11 28.45 -17.79
CA VAL A 73 -3.85 28.51 -19.24
C VAL A 73 -4.79 29.55 -19.85
N GLY A 74 -4.27 30.76 -20.09
CA GLY A 74 -5.07 31.89 -20.57
C GLY A 74 -6.12 32.32 -19.52
N ASP A 75 -7.40 32.34 -19.93
CA ASP A 75 -8.54 32.68 -19.06
C ASP A 75 -9.16 31.47 -18.33
N VAL A 76 -8.64 30.26 -18.57
CA VAL A 76 -9.15 29.03 -17.94
C VAL A 76 -8.29 28.67 -16.74
N ALA A 77 -8.90 28.70 -15.55
CA ALA A 77 -8.33 28.15 -14.33
C ALA A 77 -8.84 26.73 -14.15
N VAL A 78 -7.94 25.74 -14.12
CA VAL A 78 -8.29 24.37 -13.78
C VAL A 78 -7.85 24.11 -12.34
N GLU A 79 -8.82 23.88 -11.46
CA GLU A 79 -8.60 23.46 -10.08
C GLU A 79 -9.03 22.00 -9.96
N PHE A 80 -8.05 21.11 -9.74
CA PHE A 80 -8.35 19.73 -9.39
C PHE A 80 -8.75 19.67 -7.91
N GLY A 81 -10.06 19.57 -7.64
CA GLY A 81 -10.55 19.32 -6.29
C GLY A 81 -9.93 18.03 -5.76
N SER A 82 -9.32 18.09 -4.58
CA SER A 82 -8.75 16.95 -3.86
C SER A 82 -9.88 16.00 -3.46
N SER A 83 -10.37 15.19 -4.40
CA SER A 83 -11.15 14.01 -4.05
C SER A 83 -10.22 13.12 -3.27
N ALA A 84 -10.51 12.91 -1.98
CA ALA A 84 -9.79 11.98 -1.12
C ALA A 84 -9.78 10.63 -1.82
N THR A 85 -8.70 10.37 -2.56
CA THR A 85 -8.56 9.14 -3.31
C THR A 85 -8.45 8.09 -2.23
N THR A 86 -9.41 7.17 -2.16
CA THR A 86 -9.35 6.09 -1.19
C THR A 86 -8.05 5.33 -1.43
N GLN A 87 -7.05 5.58 -0.59
CA GLN A 87 -5.77 4.88 -0.61
C GLN A 87 -6.06 3.43 -0.22
N ALA A 88 -6.28 2.63 -1.23
CA ALA A 88 -6.58 1.21 -1.11
C ALA A 88 -5.66 0.44 -2.06
N LEU A 89 -5.30 -0.78 -1.68
CA LEU A 89 -4.55 -1.67 -2.57
C LEU A 89 -5.33 -1.91 -3.86
N SER A 90 -4.65 -1.72 -4.99
CA SER A 90 -5.21 -2.01 -6.31
C SER A 90 -5.58 -3.51 -6.45
N PRO A 91 -6.48 -3.87 -7.37
CA PRO A 91 -6.79 -5.27 -7.68
C PRO A 91 -5.55 -6.08 -8.10
N ALA A 92 -4.63 -5.46 -8.84
CA ALA A 92 -3.37 -6.08 -9.25
C ALA A 92 -2.45 -6.36 -8.06
N ALA A 93 -2.30 -5.41 -7.13
CA ALA A 93 -1.55 -5.60 -5.90
C ALA A 93 -2.14 -6.74 -5.05
N ARG A 94 -3.46 -6.77 -4.86
CA ARG A 94 -4.13 -7.86 -4.12
C ARG A 94 -3.87 -9.23 -4.75
N THR A 95 -3.87 -9.31 -6.07
CA THR A 95 -3.55 -10.55 -6.79
C THR A 95 -2.10 -10.99 -6.56
N SER A 96 -1.14 -10.07 -6.63
CA SER A 96 0.28 -10.34 -6.37
C SER A 96 0.54 -10.74 -4.91
N LEU A 97 -0.15 -10.11 -3.96
CA LEU A 97 -0.04 -10.34 -2.52
C LEU A 97 -0.72 -11.63 -2.03
N LYS A 98 -1.60 -12.23 -2.85
CA LYS A 98 -2.38 -13.43 -2.48
C LYS A 98 -1.49 -14.58 -1.96
N ARG A 99 -0.26 -14.69 -2.47
CA ARG A 99 0.73 -15.70 -2.04
C ARG A 99 1.30 -15.48 -0.63
N TYR A 100 1.29 -14.23 -0.15
CA TYR A 100 1.81 -13.84 1.15
C TYR A 100 0.74 -13.80 2.24
N ARG A 101 -0.54 -13.83 1.82
CA ARG A 101 -1.68 -13.79 2.73
C ARG A 101 -1.82 -15.08 3.53
N ARG A 102 -2.08 -14.95 4.83
CA ARG A 102 -2.45 -16.09 5.69
C ARG A 102 -3.73 -16.75 5.15
N LYS A 103 -3.65 -18.05 4.84
CA LYS A 103 -4.84 -18.86 4.55
C LYS A 103 -5.62 -19.07 5.85
N LEU A 104 -6.93 -18.82 5.82
CA LEU A 104 -7.83 -19.17 6.91
C LEU A 104 -7.82 -20.70 7.05
N GLY A 105 -7.52 -21.20 8.24
CA GLY A 105 -7.68 -22.60 8.60
C GLY A 105 -8.88 -22.75 9.51
N SER A 106 -9.67 -23.80 9.33
CA SER A 106 -10.68 -24.20 10.31
C SER A 106 -10.02 -25.03 11.40
N ILE A 107 -10.42 -24.79 12.65
CA ILE A 107 -10.11 -25.69 13.76
C ILE A 107 -11.39 -26.46 14.04
N VAL A 108 -11.33 -27.78 13.93
CA VAL A 108 -12.43 -28.66 14.35
C VAL A 108 -12.36 -28.80 15.86
N LEU A 109 -13.42 -28.38 16.55
CA LEU A 109 -13.56 -28.57 17.99
C LEU A 109 -14.26 -29.92 18.23
N THR A 110 -13.55 -30.85 18.86
CA THR A 110 -14.14 -32.11 19.32
C THR A 110 -14.47 -31.95 20.81
N ARG A 111 -15.73 -32.22 21.18
CA ARG A 111 -16.15 -32.24 22.59
C ARG A 111 -15.61 -33.52 23.23
N GLU A 112 -14.79 -33.36 24.27
CA GLU A 112 -14.39 -34.46 25.13
C GLU A 112 -15.62 -34.92 25.96
N PRO A 113 -15.95 -36.22 25.99
CA PRO A 113 -17.05 -36.71 26.80
C PRO A 113 -16.69 -36.57 28.29
N ASP A 114 -17.58 -35.92 29.06
CA ASP A 114 -17.49 -35.77 30.52
C ASP A 114 -17.21 -37.12 31.17
N ALA A 115 -16.11 -37.22 31.93
CA ALA A 115 -15.81 -38.39 32.75
C ALA A 115 -16.88 -38.51 33.86
N PRO A 116 -17.42 -39.71 34.14
CA PRO A 116 -18.41 -39.88 35.19
C PRO A 116 -17.79 -39.60 36.56
N LEU A 117 -18.40 -38.67 37.31
CA LEU A 117 -18.09 -38.38 38.70
C LEU A 117 -18.28 -39.68 39.53
N ARG A 118 -17.22 -40.14 40.18
CA ARG A 118 -17.22 -41.23 41.18
C ARG A 118 -17.39 -40.66 42.57
#